data_AF-A0A226HTC6-F1
#
_entry.id   AF-A0A226HTC6-F1
#
_cell.length_a   1.000
_cell.length_b   1.000
_cell.length_c   1.000
_cell.angle_alpha   90.00
_cell.angle_beta   90.00
_cell.angle_gamma   90.00
#
_symmetry.space_group_name_H-M   'P 1'
#
loop_
_entity.id
_entity.type
_entity.pdbx_description
1 polymer ?
#
loop_
_entity_poly.entity_id
_entity_poly.type
_entity_poly.pdbx_seq_one_letter_code
_entity_poly.pdbx_strand_id
1 'polypeptide(L)'
;MEKKHIPFLSFLLLFLVATPFESGFTIQNPGWNTVIPSTSYLEIIVWSILLVILITYWIILRKGKVISFKIFAIHFILCIPFVFYARFNMFIRMTTVENSKDILEFITLLDIVAYTSLLLFLLSQIIFIVYIIKNKR
;
A
#
# COMPACT_ATOMS: atom_id res chain seq x y z
N MET A 1 -22.31 -17.27 -4.70
CA MET A 1 -22.16 -15.80 -4.65
C MET A 1 -21.14 -15.37 -5.69
N GLU A 2 -21.54 -14.43 -6.52
CA GLU A 2 -20.88 -14.07 -7.79
C GLU A 2 -19.50 -13.45 -7.57
N LYS A 3 -18.47 -13.96 -8.29
CA LYS A 3 -17.08 -13.45 -8.31
C LYS A 3 -16.97 -11.93 -8.58
N LYS A 4 -18.06 -11.31 -9.02
CA LYS A 4 -18.22 -9.88 -9.33
C LYS A 4 -17.87 -8.95 -8.16
N HIS A 5 -18.12 -9.37 -6.90
CA HIS A 5 -17.91 -8.51 -5.72
C HIS A 5 -16.49 -8.62 -5.14
N ILE A 6 -15.74 -9.67 -5.53
CA ILE A 6 -14.41 -9.97 -4.98
C ILE A 6 -13.46 -8.78 -5.14
N PRO A 7 -13.33 -8.12 -6.32
CA PRO A 7 -12.40 -7.01 -6.46
C PRO A 7 -12.66 -5.86 -5.50
N PHE A 8 -13.92 -5.48 -5.33
CA PHE A 8 -14.31 -4.43 -4.40
C PHE A 8 -14.03 -4.83 -2.95
N LEU A 9 -14.46 -6.03 -2.53
CA LEU A 9 -14.25 -6.51 -1.16
C LEU A 9 -12.77 -6.66 -0.82
N SER A 10 -11.95 -7.15 -1.75
CA SER A 10 -10.50 -7.27 -1.58
C SER A 10 -9.83 -5.91 -1.37
N PHE A 11 -10.17 -4.90 -2.19
CA PHE A 11 -9.63 -3.56 -2.00
C PHE A 11 -10.21 -2.86 -0.76
N LEU A 12 -11.44 -3.16 -0.37
CA LEU A 12 -12.01 -2.67 0.89
C LEU A 12 -11.21 -3.19 2.09
N LEU A 13 -10.90 -4.49 2.12
CA LEU A 13 -10.07 -5.09 3.16
C LEU A 13 -8.67 -4.48 3.17
N LEU A 14 -8.03 -4.33 2.00
CA LEU A 14 -6.71 -3.73 1.89
C LEU A 14 -6.70 -2.26 2.34
N PHE A 15 -7.76 -1.52 2.03
CA PHE A 15 -7.96 -0.15 2.48
C PHE A 15 -8.14 -0.05 4.01
N LEU A 16 -8.88 -0.97 4.62
CA LEU A 16 -8.99 -1.04 6.08
C LEU A 16 -7.64 -1.33 6.74
N VAL A 17 -6.83 -2.23 6.16
CA VAL A 17 -5.46 -2.50 6.63
C VAL A 17 -4.56 -1.26 6.48
N ALA A 18 -4.70 -0.53 5.38
CA ALA A 18 -3.95 0.69 5.11
C ALA A 18 -4.43 1.90 5.92
N THR A 19 -5.55 1.80 6.63
CA THR A 19 -6.10 2.92 7.38
C THR A 19 -5.15 3.26 8.53
N PRO A 20 -4.67 4.51 8.61
CA PRO A 20 -3.74 4.93 9.64
C PRO A 20 -4.48 5.00 10.98
N PHE A 21 -4.54 3.88 11.70
CA PHE A 21 -4.93 3.85 13.10
C PHE A 21 -3.68 4.09 13.93
N GLU A 22 -3.27 5.35 14.10
CA GLU A 22 -2.36 5.76 15.17
C GLU A 22 -2.75 7.13 15.73
N SER A 23 -3.18 7.09 17.00
CA SER A 23 -3.42 8.23 17.88
C SER A 23 -2.09 8.71 18.46
N GLY A 24 -1.31 9.49 17.71
CA GLY A 24 -0.25 10.33 18.27
C GLY A 24 0.78 9.67 19.20
N PHE A 25 1.18 8.41 18.98
CA PHE A 25 2.28 7.81 19.73
C PHE A 25 3.61 8.41 19.27
N THR A 26 4.00 9.51 19.92
CA THR A 26 5.34 10.08 19.81
C THR A 26 6.32 9.21 20.57
N ILE A 27 7.20 8.50 19.87
CA ILE A 27 8.35 7.86 20.52
C ILE A 27 9.40 8.95 20.78
N GLN A 28 9.45 9.46 22.00
CA GLN A 28 10.61 10.21 22.49
C GLN A 28 11.72 9.22 22.83
N ASN A 29 12.76 9.16 22.00
CA ASN A 29 13.98 8.43 22.33
C ASN A 29 14.91 9.38 23.13
N PRO A 30 15.30 9.06 24.38
CA PRO A 30 16.03 10.00 25.25
C PRO A 30 17.42 10.41 24.75
N GLY A 31 17.99 9.72 23.75
CA GLY A 31 19.30 10.06 23.15
C GLY A 31 19.24 10.87 21.85
N TRP A 32 18.09 10.89 21.18
CA TRP A 32 17.90 11.59 19.90
C TRP A 32 16.57 12.32 19.98
N ASN A 33 16.59 13.64 20.22
CA ASN A 33 15.41 14.50 20.30
C ASN A 33 14.64 14.65 18.95
N THR A 34 14.74 13.67 18.06
CA THR A 34 14.01 13.63 16.79
C THR A 34 12.65 13.01 17.03
N VAL A 35 11.61 13.85 17.02
CA VAL A 35 10.21 13.41 16.92
C VAL A 35 10.02 12.78 15.56
N ILE A 36 9.99 11.46 15.49
CA ILE A 36 9.58 10.75 14.28
C ILE A 36 8.05 10.78 14.28
N PRO A 37 7.39 11.47 13.33
CA PRO A 37 5.93 11.50 13.28
C PRO A 37 5.40 10.07 13.13
N SER A 38 4.46 9.72 13.99
CA SER A 38 3.85 8.38 14.07
C SER A 38 3.09 8.02 12.80
N THR A 39 2.53 9.03 12.12
CA THR A 39 1.92 8.89 10.79
C THR A 39 2.89 9.38 9.73
N SER A 40 3.34 8.48 8.86
CA SER A 40 4.12 8.86 7.69
C SER A 40 3.21 9.51 6.64
N TYR A 41 3.64 10.63 6.02
CA TYR A 41 2.97 11.17 4.82
C TYR A 41 2.71 10.10 3.75
N LEU A 42 3.55 9.06 3.72
CA LEU A 42 3.40 7.89 2.85
C LEU A 42 2.08 7.14 3.10
N GLU A 43 1.68 6.97 4.35
CA GLU A 43 0.43 6.28 4.71
C GLU A 43 -0.78 7.03 4.15
N ILE A 44 -0.80 8.36 4.28
CA ILE A 44 -1.88 9.21 3.76
C ILE A 44 -1.94 9.12 2.23
N ILE A 45 -0.78 9.13 1.55
CA ILE A 45 -0.71 8.99 0.10
C ILE A 45 -1.25 7.63 -0.35
N VAL A 46 -0.78 6.54 0.27
CA VAL A 46 -1.24 5.18 -0.05
C VAL A 46 -2.73 5.02 0.20
N TRP A 47 -3.21 5.50 1.34
CA TRP A 47 -4.62 5.46 1.71
C TRP A 47 -5.50 6.21 0.70
N SER A 48 -5.06 7.41 0.28
CA SER A 48 -5.77 8.21 -0.73
C SER A 48 -5.84 7.50 -2.08
N ILE A 49 -4.75 6.86 -2.52
CA ILE A 49 -4.72 6.11 -3.78
C ILE A 49 -5.63 4.87 -3.68
N LEU A 50 -5.58 4.13 -2.57
CA LEU A 50 -6.47 2.98 -2.35
C LEU A 50 -7.94 3.40 -2.32
N LEU A 51 -8.28 4.56 -1.76
CA LEU A 51 -9.64 5.09 -1.79
C LEU A 51 -10.12 5.32 -3.23
N VAL A 52 -9.28 5.91 -4.08
CA VAL A 52 -9.58 6.12 -5.51
C VAL A 52 -9.79 4.78 -6.23
N ILE A 53 -8.93 3.79 -5.97
CA ILE A 53 -9.05 2.44 -6.53
C ILE A 53 -10.38 1.80 -6.08
N LEU A 54 -10.70 1.88 -4.78
CA LEU A 54 -11.90 1.32 -4.18
C LEU A 54 -13.17 1.92 -4.80
N ILE A 55 -13.23 3.26 -4.91
CA ILE A 55 -14.33 3.97 -5.57
C ILE A 55 -14.45 3.54 -7.03
N THR A 56 -13.34 3.38 -7.73
CA THR A 56 -13.35 2.97 -9.14
C THR A 56 -13.90 1.56 -9.30
N TYR A 57 -13.48 0.60 -8.47
CA TYR A 57 -14.04 -0.76 -8.47
C TYR A 57 -15.52 -0.79 -8.09
N TRP A 58 -15.95 0.06 -7.14
CA TRP A 58 -17.35 0.23 -6.81
C TRP A 58 -18.19 0.72 -8.01
N ILE A 59 -17.70 1.72 -8.74
CA ILE A 59 -18.37 2.23 -9.94
C ILE A 59 -18.48 1.15 -11.02
N ILE A 60 -17.42 0.37 -11.25
CA ILE A 60 -17.43 -0.73 -12.23
C ILE A 60 -18.45 -1.79 -11.85
N LEU A 61 -18.47 -2.17 -10.56
CA LEU A 61 -19.42 -3.13 -9.99
C LEU A 61 -20.88 -2.66 -10.21
N ARG A 62 -21.19 -1.40 -9.90
CA ARG A 62 -22.52 -0.78 -10.09
C ARG A 62 -22.95 -0.74 -11.55
N LYS A 63 -22.01 -0.50 -12.47
CA LYS A 63 -22.28 -0.50 -13.93
C LYS A 63 -22.41 -1.89 -14.52
N GLY A 64 -22.25 -2.96 -13.73
CA GLY A 64 -22.36 -4.33 -14.20
C GLY A 64 -21.25 -4.77 -15.16
N LYS A 65 -20.17 -3.98 -15.29
CA LYS A 65 -19.06 -4.31 -16.16
C LYS A 65 -18.28 -5.50 -15.58
N VAL A 66 -17.85 -6.40 -16.46
CA VAL A 66 -17.09 -7.58 -16.08
C VAL A 66 -15.63 -7.22 -15.86
N ILE A 67 -15.10 -7.59 -14.69
CA ILE A 67 -13.68 -7.45 -14.38
C ILE A 67 -12.97 -8.74 -14.73
N SER A 68 -11.91 -8.64 -15.53
CA SER A 68 -11.02 -9.78 -15.76
C SER A 68 -10.33 -10.12 -14.44
N PHE A 69 -10.67 -11.28 -13.88
CA PHE A 69 -10.15 -11.71 -12.59
C PHE A 69 -8.61 -11.79 -12.58
N LYS A 70 -8.00 -12.18 -13.71
CA LYS A 70 -6.54 -12.25 -13.85
C LYS A 70 -5.88 -10.88 -13.66
N ILE A 71 -6.43 -9.85 -14.29
CA ILE A 71 -5.91 -8.48 -14.20
C ILE A 71 -6.12 -7.93 -12.78
N PHE A 72 -7.30 -8.18 -12.21
CA PHE A 72 -7.58 -7.82 -10.81
C PHE A 72 -6.57 -8.48 -9.86
N ALA A 73 -6.33 -9.79 -9.97
CA ALA A 73 -5.45 -10.51 -9.06
C ALA A 73 -4.02 -9.96 -9.11
N ILE A 74 -3.51 -9.66 -10.31
CA ILE A 74 -2.18 -9.04 -10.47
C ILE A 74 -2.15 -7.66 -9.82
N HIS A 75 -3.13 -6.80 -10.12
CA HIS A 75 -3.23 -5.45 -9.53
C HIS A 75 -3.31 -5.52 -7.99
N PHE A 76 -4.10 -6.45 -7.45
CA PHE A 76 -4.24 -6.62 -6.01
C PHE A 76 -2.92 -7.07 -5.36
N ILE A 77 -2.29 -8.13 -5.88
CA ILE A 77 -1.04 -8.68 -5.35
C ILE A 77 0.08 -7.64 -5.37
N LEU A 78 0.19 -6.87 -6.46
CA LEU A 78 1.22 -5.83 -6.59
C LEU A 78 1.00 -4.64 -5.65
N CYS A 79 -0.23 -4.39 -5.17
CA CYS A 79 -0.48 -3.36 -4.18
C CYS A 79 -0.06 -3.76 -2.76
N ILE A 80 -0.10 -5.05 -2.43
CA ILE A 80 0.11 -5.55 -1.05
C ILE A 80 1.46 -5.10 -0.46
N PRO A 81 2.63 -5.32 -1.10
CA PRO A 81 3.92 -5.02 -0.49
C PRO A 81 4.03 -3.56 -0.02
N PHE A 82 3.56 -2.63 -0.83
CA PHE A 82 3.65 -1.20 -0.52
C PHE A 82 2.67 -0.76 0.56
N VAL A 83 1.48 -1.37 0.62
CA VAL A 83 0.53 -1.14 1.71
C VAL A 83 1.11 -1.60 3.04
N PHE A 84 1.71 -2.80 3.06
CA PHE A 84 2.37 -3.32 4.26
C PHE A 84 3.61 -2.48 4.63
N TYR A 85 4.40 -2.05 3.65
CA TYR A 85 5.53 -1.17 3.90
C TYR A 85 5.08 0.16 4.53
N ALA A 86 4.03 0.79 4.00
CA ALA A 86 3.50 2.03 4.57
C ALA A 86 2.93 1.82 5.98
N ARG A 87 2.14 0.76 6.20
CA ARG A 87 1.48 0.51 7.48
C ARG A 87 2.42 0.02 8.58
N PHE A 88 3.38 -0.83 8.23
CA PHE A 88 4.29 -1.46 9.19
C PHE A 88 5.71 -0.87 9.11
N ASN A 89 5.84 0.35 8.59
CA ASN A 89 7.12 1.04 8.40
C ASN A 89 7.98 1.04 9.68
N MET A 90 7.38 1.33 10.83
CA MET A 90 8.10 1.31 12.11
C MET A 90 8.60 -0.08 12.48
N PHE A 91 7.75 -1.11 12.37
CA PHE A 91 8.13 -2.49 12.65
C PHE A 91 9.26 -2.96 11.71
N ILE A 92 9.15 -2.62 10.42
CA ILE A 92 10.19 -2.91 9.42
C ILE A 92 11.50 -2.23 9.85
N ARG A 93 11.47 -0.95 10.20
CA ARG A 93 12.66 -0.22 10.69
C ARG A 93 13.28 -0.88 11.91
N MET A 94 12.48 -1.21 12.93
CA MET A 94 12.99 -1.86 14.15
C MET A 94 13.66 -3.20 13.83
N THR A 95 12.98 -4.03 13.04
CA THR A 95 13.51 -5.34 12.63
C THR A 95 14.78 -5.19 11.77
N THR A 96 14.84 -4.20 10.89
CA THR A 96 16.04 -3.96 10.07
C THR A 96 17.21 -3.45 10.93
N VAL A 97 16.98 -2.56 11.91
CA VAL A 97 18.03 -2.11 12.84
C VAL A 97 18.64 -3.29 13.58
N GLU A 98 17.83 -4.18 14.15
CA GLU A 98 18.29 -5.34 14.92
C GLU A 98 19.13 -6.32 14.10
N ASN A 99 18.91 -6.38 12.79
CA ASN A 99 19.59 -7.30 11.87
C ASN A 99 20.71 -6.66 11.06
N SER A 100 21.02 -5.37 11.28
CA SER A 100 22.08 -4.66 10.55
C SER A 100 23.36 -4.57 11.39
N LYS A 101 24.53 -4.72 10.76
CA LYS A 101 25.82 -4.59 11.45
C LYS A 101 26.19 -3.14 11.71
N ASP A 102 25.79 -2.24 10.82
CA ASP A 102 26.03 -0.81 10.90
C ASP A 102 24.91 0.00 10.27
N ILE A 103 25.03 1.33 10.36
CA ILE A 103 24.03 2.28 9.88
C ILE A 103 23.91 2.31 8.35
N LEU A 104 24.98 2.02 7.61
CA LEU A 104 24.97 2.01 6.15
C LEU A 104 24.22 0.78 5.63
N GLU A 105 24.45 -0.39 6.23
CA GLU A 105 23.72 -1.61 5.93
C GLU A 105 22.22 -1.44 6.23
N PHE A 106 21.88 -0.85 7.37
CA PHE A 106 20.50 -0.53 7.74
C PHE A 106 19.79 0.35 6.70
N ILE A 107 20.41 1.47 6.30
CA ILE A 107 19.86 2.38 5.29
C ILE A 107 19.69 1.65 3.95
N THR A 108 20.71 0.91 3.53
CA THR A 108 20.70 0.16 2.26
C THR A 108 19.55 -0.85 2.21
N LEU A 109 19.34 -1.60 3.29
CA LEU A 109 18.25 -2.59 3.37
C LEU A 109 16.88 -1.90 3.34
N LEU A 110 16.72 -0.79 4.06
CA LEU A 110 15.46 -0.02 4.02
C LEU A 110 15.17 0.54 2.64
N ASP A 111 16.18 1.08 1.95
CA ASP A 111 16.04 1.65 0.61
C ASP A 111 15.66 0.57 -0.40
N ILE A 112 16.29 -0.61 -0.33
CA ILE A 112 15.94 -1.76 -1.19
C ILE A 112 14.47 -2.16 -0.99
N VAL A 113 14.01 -2.30 0.25
CA VAL A 113 12.62 -2.67 0.55
C VAL A 113 11.66 -1.58 0.08
N ALA A 114 11.99 -0.30 0.33
CA ALA A 114 11.17 0.84 -0.04
C ALA A 114 11.02 0.94 -1.56
N TYR A 115 12.13 0.95 -2.30
CA TYR A 115 12.12 1.11 -3.75
C TYR A 115 11.52 -0.09 -4.46
N THR A 116 11.77 -1.31 -3.97
CA THR A 116 11.16 -2.51 -4.54
C THR A 116 9.64 -2.48 -4.35
N SER A 117 9.17 -2.16 -3.15
CA SER A 117 7.73 -2.06 -2.86
C SER A 117 7.06 -0.95 -3.68
N LEU A 118 7.72 0.21 -3.81
CA LEU A 118 7.25 1.33 -4.62
C LEU A 118 7.16 0.95 -6.11
N LEU A 119 8.17 0.28 -6.65
CA LEU A 119 8.19 -0.12 -8.05
C LEU A 119 7.05 -1.10 -8.37
N LEU A 120 6.80 -2.09 -7.51
CA LEU A 120 5.67 -3.01 -7.65
C LEU A 120 4.34 -2.25 -7.60
N PHE A 121 4.19 -1.30 -6.69
CA PHE A 121 2.99 -0.48 -6.58
C PHE A 121 2.75 0.39 -7.82
N LEU A 122 3.78 1.03 -8.37
CA LEU A 122 3.67 1.83 -9.58
C LEU A 122 3.29 0.97 -10.79
N LEU A 123 3.90 -0.21 -10.95
CA LEU A 123 3.50 -1.19 -11.98
C LEU A 123 2.03 -1.59 -11.83
N SER A 124 1.57 -1.78 -10.59
CA SER A 124 0.17 -2.02 -10.26
C SER A 124 -0.75 -0.93 -10.81
N GLN A 125 -0.43 0.35 -10.54
CA GLN A 125 -1.23 1.48 -10.99
C GLN A 125 -1.27 1.59 -12.52
N ILE A 126 -0.14 1.33 -13.19
CA ILE A 126 -0.08 1.32 -14.66
C ILE A 126 -1.03 0.24 -15.22
N ILE A 127 -0.98 -0.98 -14.69
CA ILE A 127 -1.87 -2.08 -15.10
C ILE A 127 -3.34 -1.68 -14.91
N PHE A 128 -3.65 -1.05 -13.77
CA PHE A 128 -5.00 -0.60 -13.47
C PHE A 128 -5.49 0.49 -14.44
N ILE A 129 -4.68 1.51 -14.69
CA ILE A 129 -5.02 2.60 -15.62
C ILE A 129 -5.27 2.04 -17.04
N VAL A 130 -4.37 1.18 -17.53
CA VAL A 130 -4.51 0.54 -18.84
C VAL A 130 -5.81 -0.27 -18.91
N TYR A 131 -6.13 -1.01 -17.85
CA TYR A 131 -7.37 -1.77 -17.76
C TYR A 131 -8.62 -0.87 -17.80
N ILE A 132 -8.64 0.23 -17.04
CA ILE A 132 -9.76 1.17 -17.02
C ILE A 132 -9.96 1.84 -18.38
N ILE A 133 -8.88 2.26 -19.05
CA ILE A 133 -8.95 2.88 -20.37
C ILE A 133 -9.52 1.90 -21.39
N LYS A 134 -9.01 0.65 -21.40
CA LYS A 134 -9.48 -0.39 -22.32
C LYS A 134 -10.96 -0.73 -22.11
N ASN A 135 -11.43 -0.72 -20.86
CA ASN A 135 -12.82 -1.06 -20.52
C ASN A 135 -13.79 0.14 -20.58
N LYS A 136 -13.29 1.35 -20.85
CA LYS A 136 -14.10 2.56 -21.11
C LYS A 136 -14.48 2.72 -22.59
N ARG A 137 -13.63 2.24 -23.51
CA ARG A 137 -13.98 2.06 -24.93
C ARG A 137 -14.93 0.87 -25.08
#